data_AF-A0A7K8CYH0-F1
#
_entry.id   AF-A0A7K8CYH0-F1
#
_cell.length_a   1.000
_cell.length_b   1.000
_cell.length_c   1.000
_cell.angle_alpha   90.00
_cell.angle_beta   90.00
_cell.angle_gamma   90.00
#
_symmetry.space_group_name_H-M   'P 1'
#
loop_
_entity.id
_entity.type
_entity.pdbx_description
1 polymer ?
#
loop_
_entity_poly.entity_id
_entity_poly.type
_entity_poly.pdbx_seq_one_letter_code
_entity_poly.pdbx_strand_id
1 'polypeptide(L)' 'PGALSLSLAGFIEEPERKYCFECATEEQCQEWVEALKRASYEFLRRSLIFYRNEIQKMTGKDPLEQYGISEEARFQLG' A
#
# COMPACT_ATOMS: atom_id res chain seq x y z
N PRO A 1 -4.75 1.38 34.35
CA PRO A 1 -3.75 1.40 33.25
C PRO A 1 -4.46 1.16 31.91
N GLY A 2 -4.87 2.25 31.26
CA GLY A 2 -5.78 2.23 30.11
C GLY A 2 -5.06 1.87 28.82
N ALA A 3 -5.55 0.85 28.13
CA ALA A 3 -5.22 0.60 26.74
C ALA A 3 -5.88 1.69 25.88
N LEU A 4 -5.09 2.48 25.17
CA LEU A 4 -5.61 3.35 24.12
C LEU A 4 -6.02 2.46 22.94
N SER A 5 -7.31 2.13 22.88
CA SER A 5 -7.92 1.57 21.69
C SER A 5 -7.89 2.64 20.61
N LEU A 6 -7.04 2.46 19.60
CA LEU A 6 -7.13 3.20 18.35
C LEU A 6 -8.32 2.63 17.57
N SER A 7 -9.54 3.04 17.95
CA SER A 7 -10.70 2.84 17.09
C SER A 7 -10.50 3.69 15.85
N LEU A 8 -10.40 3.05 14.68
CA LEU A 8 -10.52 3.69 13.36
C LEU A 8 -11.97 4.18 13.17
N ALA A 9 -12.42 5.07 14.05
CA ALA A 9 -13.75 5.63 14.01
C ALA A 9 -13.80 6.69 12.92
N GLY A 10 -14.26 6.29 11.73
CA GLY A 10 -14.77 7.22 10.73
C GLY A 10 -13.80 7.65 9.64
N PHE A 11 -12.97 6.76 9.10
CA PHE A 11 -12.51 6.96 7.72
C PHE A 11 -13.67 6.60 6.78
N ILE A 12 -14.65 7.49 6.70
CA ILE A 12 -15.64 7.47 5.63
C ILE A 12 -14.86 7.92 4.40
N GLU A 13 -14.55 6.98 3.50
CA GLU A 13 -14.07 7.29 2.15
C GLU A 13 -15.18 8.10 1.46
N GLU A 14 -15.12 9.42 1.58
CA GLU A 14 -15.78 10.30 0.63
C GLU A 14 -14.99 10.16 -0.69
N PRO A 15 -15.55 9.47 -1.72
CA PRO A 15 -14.81 9.14 -2.93
C PRO A 15 -14.34 10.37 -3.71
N GLU A 16 -14.95 11.52 -3.42
CA GLU A 16 -14.72 12.80 -4.08
C GLU A 16 -13.87 13.76 -3.23
N ARG A 17 -13.44 13.35 -2.03
CA ARG A 17 -12.70 14.23 -1.13
C ARG A 17 -11.31 14.49 -1.68
N LYS A 18 -11.04 15.75 -1.99
CA LYS A 18 -9.73 16.24 -2.44
C LYS A 18 -8.97 16.80 -1.24
N TYR A 19 -7.75 16.33 -1.05
CA TYR A 19 -6.80 16.90 -0.11
C TYR A 19 -5.84 17.82 -0.87
N CYS A 20 -5.75 19.07 -0.45
CA CYS A 20 -4.77 20.02 -0.98
C CYS A 20 -3.49 19.94 -0.14
N PHE A 21 -2.36 19.76 -0.80
CA PHE A 21 -1.04 19.80 -0.20
C PHE A 21 -0.29 20.99 -0.79
N GLU A 22 0.38 21.76 0.07
CA GLU A 22 1.19 22.91 -0.32
C GLU A 22 2.66 22.63 0.00
N CYS A 23 3.56 23.15 -0.82
CA CYS A 23 5.00 22.99 -0.68
C CYS A 23 5.68 24.35 -0.83
N ALA A 24 6.81 24.55 -0.15
CA ALA A 24 7.53 25.82 -0.20
C ALA A 24 8.39 25.97 -1.47
N THR A 25 8.81 24.86 -2.07
CA THR A 25 9.60 24.83 -3.32
C THR A 25 9.09 23.77 -4.30
N GLU A 26 9.49 23.88 -5.56
CA GLU A 26 9.13 22.90 -6.60
C GLU A 26 9.75 21.53 -6.32
N GLU A 27 11.00 21.49 -5.83
CA GLU A 27 11.70 20.25 -5.49
C GLU A 27 10.94 19.48 -4.40
N GLN A 28 10.50 20.18 -3.34
CA GLN A 28 9.67 19.58 -2.30
C GLN A 28 8.37 19.02 -2.88
N CYS A 29 7.71 19.78 -3.76
CA CYS A 29 6.49 19.31 -4.43
C CYS A 29 6.72 17.99 -5.19
N GLN A 30 7.82 17.90 -5.94
CA GLN A 30 8.18 16.69 -6.67
C GLN A 30 8.48 15.51 -5.73
N GLU A 31 9.22 15.73 -4.65
CA GLU A 31 9.51 14.70 -3.64
C GLU A 31 8.23 14.15 -3.01
N TRP A 32 7.30 15.03 -2.61
CA TRP A 32 6.02 14.63 -2.02
C TRP A 32 5.14 13.90 -3.02
N VAL A 33 5.07 14.36 -4.27
CA VAL A 33 4.32 13.68 -5.33
C VAL A 33 4.86 12.28 -5.57
N GLU A 34 6.18 12.10 -5.63
CA GLU A 34 6.79 10.78 -5.81
C GLU A 34 6.59 9.88 -4.59
N ALA A 35 6.67 10.43 -3.37
CA ALA A 35 6.38 9.69 -2.15
C ALA A 35 4.93 9.19 -2.14
N LEU A 36 3.96 10.05 -2.50
CA LEU A 36 2.54 9.68 -2.59
C LEU A 36 2.28 8.62 -3.65
N LYS A 37 2.90 8.74 -4.83
CA LYS A 37 2.79 7.71 -5.88
C LYS A 37 3.32 6.36 -5.40
N ARG A 38 4.47 6.33 -4.70
CA ARG A 38 5.06 5.09 -4.17
C ARG A 38 4.26 4.50 -3.02
N ALA A 39 3.60 5.34 -2.23
CA ALA A 39 2.69 4.90 -1.16
C ALA A 39 1.31 4.48 -1.67
N SER A 40 0.98 4.76 -2.94
CA SER A 40 -0.31 4.40 -3.51
C SER A 40 -0.52 2.88 -3.50
N TYR A 41 -1.77 2.46 -3.29
CA TYR A 41 -2.14 1.05 -3.32
C TYR A 41 -1.74 0.38 -4.65
N GLU A 42 -1.92 1.08 -5.77
CA GLU A 42 -1.56 0.58 -7.11
C GLU A 42 -0.06 0.27 -7.20
N PHE A 43 0.81 1.16 -6.73
CA PHE A 43 2.25 0.94 -6.74
C PHE A 43 2.64 -0.21 -5.80
N LEU A 44 2.17 -0.17 -4.55
CA LEU A 44 2.47 -1.22 -3.56
C LEU A 44 1.99 -2.60 -4.02
N ARG A 45 0.82 -2.67 -4.66
CA ARG A 45 0.28 -3.91 -5.25
C ARG A 45 1.19 -4.45 -6.34
N ARG A 46 1.64 -3.61 -7.29
CA ARG A 46 2.57 -4.03 -8.34
C ARG A 46 3.91 -4.48 -7.77
N SER A 47 4.45 -3.73 -6.81
CA SER A 47 5.71 -4.07 -6.13
C SER A 47 5.62 -5.40 -5.41
N LEU A 48 4.52 -5.66 -4.70
CA LEU A 48 4.29 -6.93 -3.99
C LEU A 48 4.32 -8.13 -4.94
N ILE A 49 3.58 -8.06 -6.06
CA ILE A 49 3.56 -9.12 -7.08
C ILE A 49 4.96 -9.34 -7.63
N PHE A 50 5.66 -8.25 -7.99
CA PHE A 50 7.00 -8.32 -8.52
C PHE A 50 7.97 -9.00 -7.55
N TYR A 51 8.01 -8.58 -6.28
CA TYR A 51 8.92 -9.16 -5.30
C TYR A 51 8.58 -10.61 -4.96
N ARG A 52 7.29 -10.97 -4.88
CA ARG A 52 6.88 -12.37 -4.67
C ARG A 52 7.42 -13.25 -5.79
N ASN A 53 7.26 -12.83 -7.05
CA ASN A 53 7.72 -13.57 -8.22
C ASN A 53 9.25 -13.71 -8.23
N GLU A 54 9.98 -12.63 -7.98
CA GLU A 54 11.44 -12.67 -7.99
C GLU A 54 11.99 -13.56 -6.85
N ILE A 55 11.41 -13.47 -5.65
CA ILE A 55 11.81 -14.32 -4.51
C ILE A 55 11.48 -15.79 -4.79
N GLN A 56 10.29 -16.09 -5.32
CA GLN A 56 9.91 -17.46 -5.66
C GLN A 56 10.79 -18.03 -6.77
N LYS A 57 11.13 -17.23 -7.77
CA LYS A 57 12.05 -17.61 -8.84
C LYS A 57 13.45 -17.94 -8.30
N MET A 58 13.94 -17.19 -7.32
CA MET A 58 15.27 -17.40 -6.73
C MET A 58 15.30 -18.57 -5.73
N THR A 59 14.24 -18.76 -4.95
CA THR A 59 14.22 -19.69 -3.80
C THR A 59 13.41 -20.98 -4.05
N GLY A 60 12.60 -21.00 -5.12
CA GLY A 60 11.68 -22.10 -5.44
C GLY A 60 10.46 -22.18 -4.53
N LYS A 61 10.29 -21.24 -3.58
CA LYS A 61 9.21 -21.23 -2.58
C LYS A 61 8.49 -19.90 -2.56
N ASP A 62 7.19 -19.93 -2.32
CA ASP A 62 6.42 -18.72 -2.16
C ASP A 62 6.68 -18.09 -0.78
N PRO A 63 7.20 -16.84 -0.71
CA PRO A 63 7.54 -16.21 0.57
C PRO A 63 6.32 -16.02 1.51
N LEU A 64 5.10 -16.10 0.97
CA LEU A 64 3.87 -15.82 1.69
C LEU A 64 3.04 -17.06 2.02
N GLU A 65 3.49 -18.23 1.60
CA GLU A 65 2.84 -19.53 1.84
C GLU A 65 2.60 -19.79 3.34
N GLN A 66 3.61 -19.50 4.19
CA GLN A 66 3.54 -19.67 5.64
C GLN A 66 2.45 -18.83 6.34
N TYR A 67 1.97 -17.77 5.68
CA TYR A 67 0.91 -16.91 6.20
C TYR A 67 -0.48 -17.32 5.69
N GLY A 68 -0.58 -18.38 4.88
CA GLY A 68 -1.85 -18.83 4.29
C GLY A 68 -2.41 -17.84 3.26
N ILE A 69 -1.59 -16.93 2.73
CA ILE A 69 -2.04 -15.91 1.77
C ILE A 69 -1.88 -16.48 0.35
N SER A 70 -2.93 -17.14 -0.16
CA SER A 70 -2.91 -17.71 -1.52
C SER A 70 -2.84 -16.64 -2.61
N GLU A 71 -2.56 -17.06 -3.85
CA GLU A 71 -2.69 -16.21 -5.05
C GLU A 71 -4.11 -15.61 -5.16
N GLU A 72 -5.14 -16.39 -4.83
CA GLU A 72 -6.56 -16.02 -4.96
C GLU A 72 -7.08 -15.07 -3.86
N ALA A 73 -6.45 -15.03 -2.69
CA ALA A 73 -6.89 -14.18 -1.57
C ALA A 73 -6.68 -12.67 -1.82
N ARG A 74 -6.01 -12.29 -2.92
CA ARG A 74 -5.46 -10.94 -3.12
C ARG A 74 -6.24 -10.01 -4.06
N PHE A 75 -7.11 -10.53 -4.91
CA PHE A 75 -7.66 -9.72 -6.03
C PHE A 75 -9.16 -9.90 -6.30
N GLN A 76 -9.95 -10.33 -5.32
CA GLN A 76 -11.41 -10.26 -5.43
C GLN A 76 -11.92 -8.86 -5.10
N LEU A 77 -11.86 -7.97 -6.08
CA LEU A 77 -12.87 -6.94 -6.29
C LEU A 77 -13.13 -6.95 -7.79
N GLY A 78 -14.37 -7.31 -8.15
CA GLY A 78 -14.86 -7.28 -9.54
C GLY A 78 -14.97 -5.87 -10.09
#